data_AF-A0A2K3LCS7-F1
#
_entry.id   AF-A0A2K3LCS7-F1
#
_cell.length_a   1.000
_cell.length_b   1.000
_cell.length_c   1.000
_cell.angle_alpha   90.00
_cell.angle_beta   90.00
_cell.angle_gamma   90.00
#
_symmetry.space_group_name_H-M   'P 1'
#
loop_
_entity.id
_entity.type
_entity.pdbx_description
1 polymer ?
#
loop_
_entity_poly.entity_id
_entity_poly.type
_entity_poly.pdbx_seq_one_letter_code
_entity_poly.pdbx_strand_id
1 'polypeptide(L)'
;MLWLILSVSLTYFIYTLKLVSTPSSCNHNHTPFTVNHHSAISTTVNTTNFTSTTPTNLHHVVFGIAASSKLWEQRKNYIKLWYNSKKMRGIVWLDDTVKTDPNEDLPPVKISTDTSNFPYTNKQGHRSAIRISRIVSETLRLGLKDVRWFVMGDDDTVFVTENLIRVLNKYDYNEFYYIGSLSESHLQNIYFSYGMAYGGGGFAISYPLAKALVKMQDRCIHRYPGLYGSDDRMQACMAELGVPLTKEIGFHQVHFLSH
;
A
#
# COMPACT_ATOMS: atom_id res chain seq x y z
N MET A 1 38.97 -30.95 -10.19
CA MET A 1 37.59 -30.57 -9.80
C MET A 1 37.13 -31.20 -8.49
N LEU A 2 37.23 -32.53 -8.31
CA LEU A 2 36.77 -33.18 -7.06
C LEU A 2 37.42 -32.63 -5.78
N TRP A 3 38.73 -32.38 -5.81
CA TRP A 3 39.48 -31.79 -4.69
C TRP A 3 39.01 -30.38 -4.32
N LEU A 4 38.63 -29.59 -5.33
CA LEU A 4 38.17 -28.23 -5.13
C LEU A 4 36.78 -28.23 -4.49
N ILE A 5 35.90 -29.13 -4.94
CA ILE A 5 34.57 -29.35 -4.36
C ILE A 5 34.69 -29.84 -2.91
N LEU A 6 35.58 -30.78 -2.63
CA LEU A 6 35.82 -31.27 -1.27
C LEU A 6 36.36 -30.16 -0.35
N SER A 7 37.26 -29.30 -0.85
CA SER A 7 37.81 -28.18 -0.07
C SER A 7 36.76 -27.13 0.30
N VAL A 8 35.86 -26.80 -0.64
CA VAL A 8 34.77 -25.84 -0.41
C VAL A 8 33.71 -26.46 0.52
N SER A 9 33.39 -27.73 0.35
CA SER A 9 32.41 -28.41 1.21
C SER A 9 32.92 -28.56 2.65
N LEU A 10 34.22 -28.81 2.83
CA LEU A 10 34.84 -28.92 4.16
C LEU A 10 34.90 -27.56 4.88
N THR A 11 35.23 -26.48 4.17
CA THR A 11 35.24 -25.13 4.75
C THR A 11 33.84 -24.67 5.13
N TYR A 12 32.83 -24.98 4.32
CA TYR A 12 31.43 -24.72 4.64
C TYR A 12 30.96 -25.51 5.88
N PHE A 13 31.31 -26.79 5.96
CA PHE A 13 30.98 -27.63 7.12
C PHE A 13 31.63 -27.15 8.42
N ILE A 14 32.91 -26.72 8.37
CA ILE A 14 33.59 -26.15 9.54
C ILE A 14 32.94 -24.83 9.97
N TYR A 15 32.53 -23.99 9.01
CA TYR A 15 31.86 -22.73 9.29
C TYR A 15 30.48 -22.94 9.96
N THR A 16 29.66 -23.85 9.45
CA THR A 16 28.35 -24.16 10.07
C THR A 16 28.53 -24.81 11.44
N LEU A 17 29.52 -25.67 11.62
CA LEU A 17 29.82 -26.27 12.91
C LEU A 17 30.23 -25.19 13.93
N LYS A 18 31.08 -24.23 13.54
CA LYS A 18 31.45 -23.07 14.37
C LYS A 18 30.24 -22.22 14.75
N LEU A 19 29.32 -21.97 13.82
CA LEU A 19 28.11 -21.18 14.06
C LEU A 19 27.16 -21.86 15.07
N VAL A 20 27.04 -23.19 14.99
CA VAL A 20 26.17 -23.99 15.86
C VAL A 20 26.81 -24.26 17.23
N SER A 21 28.15 -24.32 17.30
CA SER A 21 28.89 -24.60 18.54
C SER A 21 29.30 -23.36 19.33
N THR A 22 29.13 -22.14 18.79
CA THR A 22 29.22 -20.91 19.59
C THR A 22 27.97 -20.76 20.46
N PRO A 23 28.07 -20.87 21.79
CA PRO A 23 26.98 -20.53 22.67
C PRO A 23 26.79 -19.02 22.63
N SER A 24 25.60 -18.54 22.31
CA SER A 24 25.23 -17.15 22.53
C SER A 24 25.13 -16.90 24.04
N SER A 25 26.22 -16.50 24.69
CA SER A 25 26.12 -15.85 25.98
C SER A 25 25.47 -14.49 25.75
N CYS A 26 24.17 -14.38 26.00
CA CYS A 26 23.49 -13.10 26.12
C CYS A 26 24.02 -12.37 27.36
N ASN A 27 25.17 -11.71 27.23
CA ASN A 27 25.58 -10.68 28.17
C ASN A 27 24.77 -9.43 27.84
N HIS A 28 23.65 -9.25 28.55
CA HIS A 28 23.06 -7.94 28.76
C HIS A 28 24.10 -7.10 29.51
N ASN A 29 24.87 -6.29 28.78
CA ASN A 29 25.47 -5.03 29.23
C ASN A 29 26.45 -4.57 28.16
N HIS A 30 25.96 -3.90 27.11
CA HIS A 30 26.71 -2.86 26.38
C HIS A 30 25.73 -2.13 25.46
N THR A 31 25.24 -0.98 25.92
CA THR A 31 24.61 0.06 25.09
C THR A 31 25.71 0.95 24.52
N PRO A 32 25.86 1.12 23.19
CA PRO A 32 26.82 2.07 22.63
C PRO A 32 26.07 3.24 21.98
N PHE A 33 25.24 3.98 22.72
CA PHE A 33 24.75 5.29 22.29
C PHE A 33 24.46 6.17 23.51
N THR A 34 25.50 6.84 24.02
CA THR A 34 25.34 7.99 24.91
C THR A 34 24.91 9.18 24.07
N VAL A 35 23.60 9.47 24.05
CA VAL A 35 23.09 10.76 23.58
C VAL A 35 23.13 11.70 24.78
N ASN A 36 24.05 12.66 24.76
CA ASN A 36 24.06 13.77 25.70
C ASN A 36 22.74 14.53 25.57
N HIS A 37 21.87 14.41 26.57
CA HIS A 37 20.75 15.32 26.76
C HIS A 37 21.30 16.70 27.11
N HIS A 38 21.50 17.56 26.11
CA HIS A 38 21.49 18.99 26.34
C HIS A 38 20.04 19.41 26.59
N SER A 39 19.75 19.75 27.85
CA SER A 39 18.50 20.38 28.25
C SER A 39 18.38 21.74 27.56
N ALA A 40 17.72 21.79 26.41
CA ALA A 40 17.22 23.02 25.85
C ALA A 40 15.96 23.42 26.65
N ILE A 41 16.09 24.51 27.38
CA ILE A 41 14.98 25.20 28.03
C ILE A 41 13.93 25.51 26.95
N SER A 42 12.79 24.81 26.99
CA SER A 42 11.62 25.19 26.20
C SER A 42 10.93 26.36 26.89
N THR A 43 11.16 27.55 26.36
CA THR A 43 10.25 28.68 26.51
C THR A 43 8.85 28.24 26.07
N THR A 44 7.91 28.32 27.00
CA THR A 44 6.47 28.14 26.79
C THR A 44 5.96 29.17 25.79
N VAL A 45 5.83 28.77 24.52
CA VAL A 45 4.99 29.47 23.56
C VAL A 45 3.64 28.74 23.54
N ASN A 46 2.71 29.28 24.32
CA ASN A 46 1.29 29.00 24.15
C ASN A 46 0.83 29.53 22.79
N THR A 47 0.86 28.67 21.77
CA THR A 47 0.04 28.85 20.57
C THR A 47 -1.10 27.85 20.62
N THR A 48 -2.11 28.22 21.39
CA THR A 48 -3.47 27.70 21.24
C THR A 48 -4.00 28.10 19.87
N ASN A 49 -3.98 27.15 18.95
CA ASN A 49 -4.93 27.05 17.84
C ASN A 49 -5.06 25.56 17.47
N PHE A 50 -5.49 24.75 18.43
CA PHE A 50 -6.14 23.49 18.09
C PHE A 50 -7.45 23.86 17.41
N THR A 51 -7.44 23.99 16.08
CA THR A 51 -8.66 23.78 15.31
C THR A 51 -9.22 22.44 15.80
N SER A 52 -10.39 22.47 16.42
CA SER A 52 -11.11 21.26 16.83
C SER A 52 -11.55 20.52 15.56
N THR A 53 -10.60 19.95 14.83
CA THR A 53 -10.87 19.13 13.66
C THR A 53 -11.55 17.89 14.18
N THR A 54 -12.81 17.72 13.82
CA THR A 54 -13.57 16.51 14.12
C THR A 54 -12.73 15.29 13.71
N PRO A 55 -12.63 14.24 14.54
CA PRO A 55 -11.88 13.04 14.20
C PRO A 55 -12.34 12.46 12.85
N THR A 56 -11.39 11.88 12.11
CA THR A 56 -11.69 11.15 10.87
C THR A 56 -12.62 9.99 11.19
N ASN A 57 -13.63 9.78 10.34
CA ASN A 57 -14.59 8.68 10.42
C ASN A 57 -14.84 8.12 9.00
N LEU A 58 -15.65 7.07 8.88
CA LEU A 58 -15.89 6.38 7.59
C LEU A 58 -16.46 7.29 6.50
N HIS A 59 -17.25 8.31 6.86
CA HIS A 59 -17.77 9.28 5.89
C HIS A 59 -16.70 10.21 5.33
N HIS A 60 -15.48 10.21 5.86
CA HIS A 60 -14.34 10.95 5.31
C HIS A 60 -13.42 10.09 4.44
N VAL A 61 -13.66 8.79 4.37
CA VAL A 61 -12.86 7.83 3.61
C VAL A 61 -13.60 7.43 2.34
N VAL A 62 -12.87 7.20 1.24
CA VAL A 62 -13.41 6.61 0.02
C VAL A 62 -12.56 5.41 -0.36
N PHE A 63 -13.20 4.25 -0.51
CA PHE A 63 -12.56 3.01 -0.92
C PHE A 63 -12.56 2.89 -2.45
N GLY A 64 -11.40 2.76 -3.07
CA GLY A 64 -11.24 2.37 -4.47
C GLY A 64 -10.83 0.91 -4.53
N ILE A 65 -11.74 0.03 -4.93
CA ILE A 65 -11.52 -1.41 -4.96
C ILE A 65 -11.16 -1.83 -6.38
N ALA A 66 -9.98 -2.40 -6.57
CA ALA A 66 -9.55 -2.94 -7.85
C ALA A 66 -10.15 -4.33 -8.06
N ALA A 67 -10.88 -4.52 -9.15
CA ALA A 67 -11.48 -5.81 -9.48
C ALA A 67 -11.27 -6.15 -10.96
N SER A 68 -11.51 -7.41 -11.33
CA SER A 68 -11.59 -7.86 -12.72
C SER A 68 -13.00 -8.34 -13.05
N SER A 69 -13.53 -7.95 -14.20
CA SER A 69 -14.84 -8.36 -14.70
C SER A 69 -14.95 -9.89 -14.81
N LYS A 70 -13.85 -10.56 -15.16
CA LYS A 70 -13.75 -12.01 -15.26
C LYS A 70 -13.94 -12.74 -13.93
N LEU A 71 -13.47 -12.15 -12.83
CA LEU A 71 -13.51 -12.76 -11.49
C LEU A 71 -14.63 -12.19 -10.61
N TRP A 72 -15.37 -11.21 -11.12
CA TRP A 72 -16.36 -10.42 -10.37
C TRP A 72 -17.38 -11.28 -9.63
N GLU A 73 -18.03 -12.24 -10.31
CA GLU A 73 -19.08 -13.06 -9.69
C GLU A 73 -18.58 -13.88 -8.50
N GLN A 74 -17.32 -14.31 -8.54
CA GLN A 74 -16.70 -15.09 -7.46
C GLN A 74 -16.21 -14.15 -6.34
N ARG A 75 -15.44 -13.12 -6.69
CA ARG A 75 -14.70 -12.28 -5.74
C ARG A 75 -15.55 -11.20 -5.07
N LYS A 76 -16.67 -10.77 -5.66
CA LYS A 76 -17.59 -9.80 -5.03
C LYS A 76 -18.06 -10.22 -3.64
N ASN A 77 -18.08 -11.53 -3.36
CA ASN A 77 -18.49 -12.05 -2.05
C ASN A 77 -17.51 -11.68 -0.93
N TYR A 78 -16.22 -11.47 -1.21
CA TYR A 78 -15.27 -10.98 -0.21
C TYR A 78 -15.60 -9.54 0.22
N ILE A 79 -15.99 -8.71 -0.73
CA ILE A 79 -16.39 -7.31 -0.47
C ILE A 79 -17.62 -7.26 0.44
N LYS A 80 -18.60 -8.16 0.22
CA LYS A 80 -19.81 -8.27 1.05
C LYS A 80 -19.51 -8.57 2.53
N LEU A 81 -18.34 -9.11 2.86
CA LEU A 81 -17.99 -9.46 4.25
C LEU A 81 -17.70 -8.24 5.12
N TRP A 82 -17.23 -7.14 4.53
CA TRP A 82 -16.73 -5.99 5.28
C TRP A 82 -17.34 -4.65 4.84
N TYR A 83 -17.85 -4.56 3.61
CA TYR A 83 -18.44 -3.34 3.09
C TYR A 83 -19.88 -3.14 3.59
N ASN A 84 -20.23 -1.89 3.87
CA ASN A 84 -21.58 -1.49 4.27
C ASN A 84 -22.00 -0.22 3.51
N SER A 85 -22.89 -0.32 2.53
CA SER A 85 -23.25 0.83 1.66
C SER A 85 -23.91 1.99 2.40
N LYS A 86 -24.50 1.75 3.58
CA LYS A 86 -25.19 2.78 4.37
C LYS A 86 -24.23 3.67 5.14
N LYS A 87 -23.04 3.16 5.50
CA LYS A 87 -22.06 3.86 6.33
C LYS A 87 -20.79 4.24 5.58
N MET A 88 -20.51 3.57 4.47
CA MET A 88 -19.23 3.63 3.78
C MET A 88 -19.40 4.18 2.36
N ARG A 89 -18.30 4.69 1.82
CA ARG A 89 -18.22 5.18 0.44
C ARG A 89 -17.17 4.38 -0.29
N GLY A 90 -17.57 3.60 -1.28
CA GLY A 90 -16.65 2.83 -2.10
C GLY A 90 -17.03 2.87 -3.57
N ILE A 91 -16.07 2.61 -4.44
CA ILE A 91 -16.28 2.32 -5.85
C ILE A 91 -15.46 1.08 -6.21
N VAL A 92 -16.08 0.13 -6.89
CA VAL A 92 -15.38 -0.98 -7.53
C VAL A 92 -15.00 -0.57 -8.95
N TRP A 93 -13.71 -0.66 -9.27
CA TRP A 93 -13.15 -0.30 -10.58
C TRP A 93 -12.79 -1.53 -11.39
N LEU A 94 -13.52 -1.74 -12.48
CA LEU A 94 -13.37 -2.89 -13.38
C LEU A 94 -12.69 -2.50 -14.70
N ASP A 95 -12.26 -3.54 -15.41
CA ASP A 95 -11.76 -3.52 -16.78
C ASP A 95 -12.86 -3.62 -17.84
N ASP A 96 -14.02 -4.21 -17.52
CA ASP A 96 -15.18 -4.29 -18.42
C ASP A 96 -16.51 -4.36 -17.64
N THR A 97 -17.62 -4.20 -18.34
CA THR A 97 -18.99 -4.29 -17.84
C THR A 97 -19.31 -5.66 -17.24
N VAL A 98 -20.07 -5.65 -16.15
CA VAL A 98 -20.53 -6.84 -15.43
C VAL A 98 -22.00 -6.70 -15.07
N LYS A 99 -22.64 -7.83 -14.77
CA LYS A 99 -23.99 -7.82 -14.21
C LYS A 99 -23.92 -7.43 -12.74
N THR A 100 -24.79 -6.51 -12.34
CA THR A 100 -24.94 -6.06 -10.96
C THR A 100 -26.38 -6.26 -10.52
N ASP A 101 -26.59 -6.84 -9.33
CA ASP A 101 -27.90 -6.94 -8.72
C ASP A 101 -28.08 -5.79 -7.71
N PRO A 102 -29.05 -4.89 -7.90
CA PRO A 102 -29.33 -3.78 -6.97
C PRO A 102 -29.66 -4.23 -5.54
N ASN A 103 -30.04 -5.49 -5.33
CA ASN A 103 -30.34 -6.03 -4.00
C ASN A 103 -29.08 -6.42 -3.22
N GLU A 104 -27.92 -6.49 -3.88
CA GLU A 104 -26.64 -6.77 -3.21
C GLU A 104 -26.10 -5.50 -2.52
N ASP A 105 -25.73 -5.62 -1.25
CA ASP A 105 -25.09 -4.53 -0.48
C ASP A 105 -23.61 -4.35 -0.89
N LEU A 106 -23.41 -3.94 -2.14
CA LEU A 106 -22.10 -3.75 -2.77
C LEU A 106 -21.86 -2.28 -3.13
N PRO A 107 -20.60 -1.84 -3.22
CA PRO A 107 -20.28 -0.52 -3.74
C PRO A 107 -20.67 -0.40 -5.22
N PRO A 108 -21.00 0.82 -5.69
CA PRO A 108 -21.21 1.07 -7.11
C PRO A 108 -19.99 0.66 -7.94
N VAL A 109 -20.27 0.10 -9.11
CA VAL A 109 -19.25 -0.33 -10.07
C VAL A 109 -18.99 0.77 -11.10
N LYS A 110 -17.72 0.97 -11.47
CA LYS A 110 -17.29 1.83 -12.57
C LYS A 110 -16.27 1.12 -13.44
N ILE A 111 -16.29 1.46 -14.73
CA ILE A 111 -15.27 1.01 -15.68
C ILE A 111 -14.14 2.02 -15.68
N SER A 112 -12.92 1.52 -15.57
CA SER A 112 -11.74 2.37 -15.57
C SER A 112 -11.51 2.93 -16.97
N THR A 113 -10.89 4.10 -17.02
CA THR A 113 -10.60 4.79 -18.29
C THR A 113 -9.64 3.96 -19.15
N ASP A 114 -9.77 4.06 -20.48
CA ASP A 114 -8.84 3.42 -21.41
C ASP A 114 -7.38 3.81 -21.12
N THR A 115 -6.49 2.81 -21.21
CA THR A 115 -5.05 2.92 -20.95
C THR A 115 -4.22 2.39 -22.14
N SER A 116 -4.84 2.20 -23.31
CA SER A 116 -4.19 1.77 -24.55
C SER A 116 -3.02 2.69 -24.98
N ASN A 117 -3.11 3.98 -24.67
CA ASN A 117 -2.11 5.00 -24.98
C ASN A 117 -0.81 4.90 -24.14
N PHE A 118 -0.83 4.20 -23.01
CA PHE A 118 0.37 4.07 -22.17
C PHE A 118 1.30 2.97 -22.68
N PRO A 119 2.62 3.21 -22.76
CA PRO A 119 3.57 2.15 -23.09
C PRO A 119 3.66 1.11 -21.95
N TYR A 120 3.80 -0.17 -22.32
CA TYR A 120 4.01 -1.27 -21.38
C TYR A 120 5.01 -2.24 -21.98
N THR A 121 6.18 -2.36 -21.35
CA THR A 121 7.32 -3.13 -21.90
C THR A 121 7.73 -4.31 -21.03
N ASN A 122 7.16 -4.45 -19.83
CA ASN A 122 7.43 -5.57 -18.95
C ASN A 122 6.81 -6.87 -19.51
N LYS A 123 7.61 -7.93 -19.63
CA LYS A 123 7.19 -9.21 -20.23
C LYS A 123 6.55 -10.19 -19.24
N GLN A 124 6.73 -9.97 -17.94
CA GLN A 124 6.27 -10.88 -16.88
C GLN A 124 4.95 -10.41 -16.25
N GLY A 125 4.73 -9.09 -16.15
CA GLY A 125 3.50 -8.55 -15.56
C GLY A 125 2.35 -8.41 -16.56
N HIS A 126 1.19 -7.99 -16.06
CA HIS A 126 -0.01 -7.78 -16.87
C HIS A 126 -0.30 -6.29 -17.12
N ARG A 127 -0.74 -5.94 -18.33
CA ARG A 127 -1.04 -4.55 -18.72
C ARG A 127 -2.12 -3.89 -17.86
N SER A 128 -3.02 -4.68 -17.26
CA SER A 128 -4.03 -4.20 -16.31
C SER A 128 -3.44 -3.44 -15.11
N ALA A 129 -2.16 -3.65 -14.78
CA ALA A 129 -1.44 -2.90 -13.76
C ALA A 129 -1.50 -1.37 -13.98
N ILE A 130 -1.49 -0.91 -15.23
CA ILE A 130 -1.60 0.52 -15.54
C ILE A 130 -2.96 1.06 -15.07
N ARG A 131 -4.03 0.36 -15.41
CA ARG A 131 -5.40 0.69 -14.99
C ARG A 131 -5.52 0.72 -13.47
N ILE A 132 -5.05 -0.34 -12.81
CA ILE A 132 -5.16 -0.49 -11.35
C ILE A 132 -4.41 0.64 -10.64
N SER A 133 -3.21 1.02 -11.11
CA SER A 133 -2.44 2.13 -10.52
C SER A 133 -3.20 3.47 -10.57
N ARG A 134 -4.13 3.66 -11.51
CA ARG A 134 -4.87 4.92 -11.68
C ARG A 134 -6.13 5.02 -10.82
N ILE A 135 -6.51 3.97 -10.09
CA ILE A 135 -7.78 3.92 -9.33
C ILE A 135 -7.94 5.08 -8.34
N VAL A 136 -6.88 5.44 -7.60
CA VAL A 136 -6.94 6.57 -6.65
C VAL A 136 -7.23 7.88 -7.40
N SER A 137 -6.56 8.09 -8.53
CA SER A 137 -6.75 9.27 -9.37
C SER A 137 -8.13 9.30 -10.03
N GLU A 138 -8.62 8.17 -10.52
CA GLU A 138 -9.97 8.06 -11.09
C GLU A 138 -11.05 8.28 -10.03
N THR A 139 -10.83 7.79 -8.81
CA THR A 139 -11.73 8.01 -7.66
C THR A 139 -11.75 9.49 -7.27
N LEU A 140 -10.60 10.17 -7.24
CA LEU A 140 -10.54 11.61 -6.97
C LEU A 140 -11.31 12.43 -8.02
N ARG A 141 -11.24 12.06 -9.29
CA ARG A 141 -11.93 12.76 -10.40
C ARG A 141 -13.45 12.70 -10.31
N LEU A 142 -14.02 11.83 -9.47
CA LEU A 142 -15.46 11.82 -9.19
C LEU A 142 -15.94 13.05 -8.41
N GLY A 143 -15.02 13.83 -7.82
CA GLY A 143 -15.37 15.10 -7.16
C GLY A 143 -16.20 14.92 -5.88
N LEU A 144 -16.04 13.79 -5.19
CA LEU A 144 -16.70 13.53 -3.91
C LEU A 144 -16.29 14.59 -2.87
N LYS A 145 -17.27 15.10 -2.13
CA LYS A 145 -17.06 16.14 -1.11
C LYS A 145 -16.62 15.51 0.21
N ASP A 146 -15.94 16.31 1.02
CA ASP A 146 -15.53 15.96 2.39
C ASP A 146 -14.76 14.62 2.44
N VAL A 147 -13.76 14.49 1.56
CA VAL A 147 -12.84 13.35 1.53
C VAL A 147 -11.53 13.76 2.17
N ARG A 148 -11.08 12.97 3.13
CA ARG A 148 -9.78 13.12 3.80
C ARG A 148 -8.79 12.05 3.36
N TRP A 149 -9.28 10.85 3.06
CA TRP A 149 -8.46 9.69 2.69
C TRP A 149 -9.08 8.91 1.54
N PHE A 150 -8.24 8.50 0.60
CA PHE A 150 -8.54 7.45 -0.36
C PHE A 150 -7.85 6.17 0.09
N VAL A 151 -8.61 5.09 0.18
CA VAL A 151 -8.09 3.77 0.55
C VAL A 151 -8.23 2.88 -0.67
N MET A 152 -7.13 2.29 -1.11
CA MET A 152 -7.10 1.34 -2.22
C MET A 152 -6.89 -0.06 -1.68
N GLY A 153 -7.56 -1.03 -2.27
CA GLY A 153 -7.33 -2.47 -2.07
C GLY A 153 -7.85 -3.26 -3.26
N ASP A 154 -7.50 -4.53 -3.31
CA ASP A 154 -7.98 -5.47 -4.33
C ASP A 154 -9.34 -6.06 -3.92
N ASP A 155 -9.99 -6.79 -4.82
CA ASP A 155 -11.31 -7.40 -4.61
C ASP A 155 -11.30 -8.60 -3.65
N ASP A 156 -10.11 -9.08 -3.28
CA ASP A 156 -9.86 -10.05 -2.22
C ASP A 156 -9.24 -9.43 -0.95
N THR A 157 -9.06 -8.11 -0.90
CA THR A 157 -8.65 -7.39 0.31
C THR A 157 -9.83 -7.19 1.26
N VAL A 158 -9.62 -7.48 2.56
CA VAL A 158 -10.62 -7.29 3.61
C VAL A 158 -10.15 -6.22 4.59
N PHE A 159 -10.98 -5.21 4.83
CA PHE A 159 -10.66 -4.12 5.76
C PHE A 159 -11.43 -4.25 7.07
N VAL A 160 -10.72 -4.26 8.20
CA VAL A 160 -11.32 -4.02 9.52
C VAL A 160 -11.42 -2.51 9.72
N THR A 161 -12.58 -1.96 9.37
CA THR A 161 -12.75 -0.52 9.14
C THR A 161 -12.51 0.33 10.39
N GLU A 162 -12.86 -0.19 11.57
CA GLU A 162 -12.65 0.45 12.87
C GLU A 162 -11.16 0.63 13.16
N ASN A 163 -10.36 -0.40 12.87
CA ASN A 163 -8.91 -0.37 13.03
C ASN A 163 -8.28 0.58 12.02
N LEU A 164 -8.74 0.53 10.76
CA LEU A 164 -8.30 1.45 9.72
C LEU A 164 -8.53 2.91 10.12
N ILE A 165 -9.73 3.26 10.59
CA ILE A 165 -10.04 4.61 11.06
C ILE A 165 -9.16 5.00 12.25
N ARG A 166 -8.91 4.08 13.20
CA ARG A 166 -8.00 4.35 14.32
C ARG A 166 -6.57 4.66 13.85
N VAL A 167 -6.09 3.97 12.82
CA VAL A 167 -4.78 4.23 12.20
C VAL A 167 -4.77 5.59 11.51
N LEU A 168 -5.76 5.89 10.67
CA LEU A 168 -5.82 7.15 9.93
C LEU A 168 -5.95 8.38 10.83
N ASN A 169 -6.56 8.25 12.01
CA ASN A 169 -6.65 9.33 13.01
C ASN A 169 -5.31 9.69 13.67
N LYS A 170 -4.25 8.89 13.50
CA LYS A 170 -2.91 9.24 14.00
C LYS A 170 -2.24 10.36 13.18
N TYR A 171 -2.72 10.61 11.97
CA TYR A 171 -2.06 11.44 10.96
C TYR A 171 -2.91 12.67 10.62
N ASP A 172 -2.25 13.80 10.34
CA ASP A 172 -2.92 14.98 9.81
C ASP A 172 -3.28 14.76 8.34
N TYR A 173 -4.58 14.69 8.05
CA TYR A 173 -5.08 14.45 6.70
C TYR A 173 -4.82 15.61 5.72
N ASN A 174 -4.35 16.76 6.20
CA ASN A 174 -3.95 17.91 5.37
C ASN A 174 -2.50 17.81 4.85
N GLU A 175 -1.73 16.86 5.36
CA GLU A 175 -0.35 16.61 4.95
C GLU A 175 -0.25 15.45 3.94
N PHE A 176 0.92 15.30 3.32
CA PHE A 176 1.18 14.24 2.36
C PHE A 176 1.51 12.92 3.04
N TYR A 177 0.52 12.03 3.08
CA TYR A 177 0.68 10.66 3.57
C TYR A 177 0.33 9.60 2.53
N TYR A 178 1.26 8.66 2.37
CA TYR A 178 1.09 7.36 1.71
C TYR A 178 1.34 6.26 2.74
N ILE A 179 0.26 5.64 3.23
CA ILE A 179 0.28 4.72 4.38
C ILE A 179 -0.03 3.31 3.89
N GLY A 180 0.76 2.34 4.34
CA GLY A 180 0.54 0.93 4.04
C GLY A 180 1.64 0.08 4.64
N SER A 181 1.86 -1.11 4.10
CA SER A 181 2.96 -1.97 4.55
C SER A 181 3.63 -2.69 3.38
N LEU A 182 4.79 -3.23 3.69
CA LEU A 182 5.56 -4.12 2.82
C LEU A 182 4.89 -5.48 2.77
N SER A 183 5.27 -6.28 1.78
CA SER A 183 4.90 -7.69 1.72
C SER A 183 5.54 -8.47 2.87
N GLU A 184 4.82 -9.43 3.46
CA GLU A 184 5.39 -10.38 4.42
C GLU A 184 6.42 -11.33 3.77
N SER A 185 6.34 -11.50 2.44
CA SER A 185 7.37 -12.24 1.68
C SER A 185 8.61 -11.39 1.46
N HIS A 186 9.74 -11.87 2.00
CA HIS A 186 11.04 -11.23 1.84
C HIS A 186 11.48 -11.13 0.37
N LEU A 187 11.23 -12.17 -0.43
CA LEU A 187 11.58 -12.18 -1.85
C LEU A 187 10.83 -11.10 -2.62
N GLN A 188 9.54 -10.90 -2.35
CA GLN A 188 8.77 -9.83 -3.00
C GLN A 188 9.37 -8.45 -2.71
N ASN A 189 9.81 -8.20 -1.47
CA ASN A 189 10.43 -6.92 -1.11
C ASN A 189 11.79 -6.71 -1.81
N ILE A 190 12.58 -7.77 -2.00
CA ILE A 190 13.84 -7.72 -2.75
C ILE A 190 13.59 -7.39 -4.22
N TYR A 191 12.60 -8.05 -4.85
CA TYR A 191 12.36 -7.90 -6.29
C TYR A 191 11.66 -6.59 -6.65
N PHE A 192 10.80 -6.08 -5.77
CA PHE A 192 9.99 -4.89 -6.04
C PHE A 192 10.51 -3.67 -5.28
N SER A 193 10.17 -3.52 -4.00
CA SER A 193 10.65 -2.38 -3.21
C SER A 193 10.35 -2.55 -1.72
N TYR A 194 11.27 -2.04 -0.88
CA TYR A 194 11.02 -1.80 0.55
C TYR A 194 10.37 -0.43 0.83
N GLY A 195 10.06 0.34 -0.21
CA GLY A 195 9.44 1.67 -0.12
C GLY A 195 8.04 1.73 -0.74
N MET A 196 7.39 0.59 -0.93
CA MET A 196 6.10 0.44 -1.61
C MET A 196 5.06 -0.17 -0.67
N ALA A 197 3.85 0.38 -0.66
CA ALA A 197 2.72 -0.34 -0.09
C ALA A 197 2.19 -1.34 -1.11
N TYR A 198 2.03 -2.60 -0.69
CA TYR A 198 1.49 -3.64 -1.54
C TYR A 198 -0.04 -3.61 -1.54
N GLY A 199 -0.65 -3.63 -2.73
CA GLY A 199 -2.07 -3.39 -2.97
C GLY A 199 -2.99 -4.45 -2.38
N GLY A 200 -2.54 -5.72 -2.33
CA GLY A 200 -3.30 -6.82 -1.73
C GLY A 200 -3.54 -6.67 -0.22
N GLY A 201 -2.64 -5.99 0.48
CA GLY A 201 -2.82 -5.57 1.87
C GLY A 201 -3.52 -4.22 2.02
N GLY A 202 -3.75 -3.54 0.92
CA GLY A 202 -4.31 -2.20 0.83
C GLY A 202 -3.34 -1.10 1.23
N PHE A 203 -3.70 0.13 0.86
CA PHE A 203 -2.98 1.33 1.28
C PHE A 203 -3.91 2.54 1.33
N ALA A 204 -3.50 3.57 2.08
CA ALA A 204 -4.22 4.82 2.19
C ALA A 204 -3.39 6.00 1.67
N ILE A 205 -4.05 6.92 0.96
CA ILE A 205 -3.47 8.16 0.45
C ILE A 205 -4.31 9.32 0.96
N SER A 206 -3.65 10.28 1.59
CA SER A 206 -4.26 11.55 2.01
C SER A 206 -4.83 12.33 0.80
N TYR A 207 -5.93 13.04 1.01
CA TYR A 207 -6.56 13.85 -0.02
C TYR A 207 -5.62 14.86 -0.73
N PRO A 208 -4.79 15.65 -0.03
CA PRO A 208 -3.85 16.56 -0.70
C PRO A 208 -2.80 15.82 -1.53
N LEU A 209 -2.32 14.65 -1.10
CA LEU A 209 -1.41 13.82 -1.90
C LEU A 209 -2.10 13.27 -3.16
N ALA A 210 -3.35 12.81 -3.06
CA ALA A 210 -4.10 12.37 -4.23
C ALA A 210 -4.27 13.49 -5.27
N LYS A 211 -4.49 14.74 -4.81
CA LYS A 211 -4.54 15.93 -5.69
C LYS A 211 -3.21 16.20 -6.39
N ALA A 212 -2.09 15.97 -5.72
CA ALA A 212 -0.77 16.09 -6.32
C ALA A 212 -0.52 14.97 -7.34
N LEU A 213 -0.84 13.72 -6.97
CA LEU A 213 -0.72 12.54 -7.81
C LEU A 213 -1.46 12.71 -9.14
N VAL A 214 -2.74 13.09 -9.13
CA VAL A 214 -3.55 13.26 -10.36
C VAL A 214 -2.89 14.16 -11.41
N LYS A 215 -2.14 15.18 -10.99
CA LYS A 215 -1.52 16.16 -11.89
C LYS A 215 -0.29 15.63 -12.63
N MET A 216 0.29 14.52 -12.14
CA MET A 216 1.56 14.00 -12.64
C MET A 216 1.56 12.51 -12.96
N GLN A 217 0.59 11.73 -12.45
CA GLN A 217 0.58 10.27 -12.53
C GLN A 217 0.68 9.75 -13.95
N ASP A 218 -0.08 10.31 -14.90
CA ASP A 218 -0.04 9.83 -16.28
C ASP A 218 1.36 10.03 -16.89
N ARG A 219 2.06 11.15 -16.60
CA ARG A 219 3.45 11.37 -17.03
C ARG A 219 4.44 10.41 -16.34
N CYS A 220 4.23 10.13 -15.07
CA CYS A 220 5.01 9.13 -14.32
C CYS A 220 4.88 7.73 -14.96
N ILE A 221 3.67 7.27 -15.25
CA ILE A 221 3.44 5.97 -15.89
C ILE A 221 4.12 5.90 -17.27
N HIS A 222 4.07 6.98 -18.05
CA HIS A 222 4.77 7.05 -19.35
C HIS A 222 6.30 6.92 -19.22
N ARG A 223 6.90 7.46 -18.16
CA ARG A 223 8.35 7.37 -17.91
C ARG A 223 8.81 5.98 -17.48
N TYR A 224 7.94 5.21 -16.84
CA TYR A 224 8.28 3.90 -16.27
C TYR A 224 7.48 2.74 -16.88
N PRO A 225 7.56 2.50 -18.21
CA PRO A 225 6.78 1.45 -18.88
C PRO A 225 7.20 0.03 -18.50
N GLY A 226 8.42 -0.14 -17.97
CA GLY A 226 9.01 -1.43 -17.63
C GLY A 226 8.68 -1.96 -16.23
N LEU A 227 8.00 -1.18 -15.39
CA LEU A 227 7.61 -1.64 -14.05
C LEU A 227 6.63 -2.82 -14.15
N TYR A 228 6.64 -3.72 -13.17
CA TYR A 228 5.85 -4.95 -13.21
C TYR A 228 4.39 -4.70 -12.81
N GLY A 229 4.17 -4.21 -11.59
CA GLY A 229 2.84 -4.11 -10.98
C GLY A 229 2.22 -2.72 -11.00
N SER A 230 0.99 -2.63 -10.50
CA SER A 230 0.33 -1.35 -10.16
C SER A 230 1.05 -0.67 -9.01
N ASP A 231 1.46 -1.45 -8.02
CA ASP A 231 2.07 -0.96 -6.79
C ASP A 231 3.44 -0.36 -7.07
N ASP A 232 4.25 -1.01 -7.93
CA ASP A 232 5.55 -0.48 -8.36
C ASP A 232 5.39 0.90 -9.01
N ARG A 233 4.33 1.08 -9.81
CA ARG A 233 4.02 2.36 -10.45
C ARG A 233 3.60 3.40 -9.43
N MET A 234 2.80 3.00 -8.46
CA MET A 234 2.43 3.88 -7.36
C MET A 234 3.67 4.33 -6.58
N GLN A 235 4.56 3.40 -6.21
CA GLN A 235 5.82 3.71 -5.55
C GLN A 235 6.71 4.65 -6.38
N ALA A 236 6.85 4.42 -7.68
CA ALA A 236 7.61 5.30 -8.56
C ALA A 236 7.03 6.73 -8.58
N CYS A 237 5.70 6.87 -8.66
CA CYS A 237 5.07 8.19 -8.63
C CYS A 237 5.16 8.86 -7.25
N MET A 238 5.12 8.09 -6.15
CA MET A 238 5.33 8.63 -4.81
C MET A 238 6.78 9.09 -4.62
N ALA A 239 7.75 8.36 -5.16
CA ALA A 239 9.16 8.76 -5.15
C ALA A 239 9.38 10.07 -5.93
N GLU A 240 8.74 10.24 -7.09
CA GLU A 240 8.77 11.51 -7.83
C GLU A 240 8.15 12.68 -7.07
N LEU A 241 7.12 12.43 -6.25
CA LEU A 241 6.50 13.42 -5.37
C LEU A 241 7.30 13.66 -4.08
N GLY A 242 8.38 12.91 -3.85
CA GLY A 242 9.19 12.99 -2.63
C GLY A 242 8.48 12.46 -1.38
N VAL A 243 7.47 11.61 -1.53
CA VAL A 243 6.67 11.08 -0.42
C VAL A 243 7.08 9.65 -0.11
N PRO A 244 7.66 9.37 1.07
CA PRO A 244 8.03 8.01 1.46
C PRO A 244 6.80 7.21 1.92
N LEU A 245 6.92 5.88 1.88
CA LEU A 245 5.96 5.00 2.53
C LEU A 245 5.97 5.21 4.05
N THR A 246 4.80 5.52 4.61
CA THR A 246 4.55 5.48 6.05
C THR A 246 4.10 4.08 6.41
N LYS A 247 5.01 3.30 7.01
CA LYS A 247 4.76 1.88 7.33
C LYS A 247 3.85 1.75 8.54
N GLU A 248 2.72 1.07 8.36
CA GLU A 248 1.80 0.67 9.42
C GLU A 248 1.62 -0.85 9.42
N ILE A 249 1.88 -1.48 10.57
CA ILE A 249 1.91 -2.95 10.69
C ILE A 249 0.56 -3.63 10.47
N GLY A 250 -0.55 -2.87 10.44
CA GLY A 250 -1.91 -3.40 10.27
C GLY A 250 -2.34 -3.62 8.82
N PHE A 251 -1.48 -3.30 7.84
CA PHE A 251 -1.71 -3.62 6.43
C PHE A 251 -0.96 -4.92 6.10
N HIS A 252 -1.68 -5.92 5.60
CA HIS A 252 -1.18 -7.29 5.47
C HIS A 252 -1.38 -7.83 4.06
N GLN A 253 -0.29 -8.11 3.34
CA GLN A 253 -0.36 -8.55 1.94
C GLN A 253 -0.83 -10.00 1.80
N VAL A 254 -0.77 -10.81 2.88
CA VAL A 254 -1.00 -12.27 2.94
C VAL A 254 -1.64 -12.83 1.68
N HIS A 255 -0.80 -13.07 0.68
CA HIS A 255 -1.18 -13.69 -0.57
C HIS A 255 -0.61 -15.10 -0.51
N PHE A 256 -1.47 -16.09 -0.30
CA PHE A 256 -1.08 -17.47 -0.55
C PHE A 256 -0.82 -17.57 -2.06
N LEU A 257 0.42 -17.84 -2.44
CA LEU A 257 0.74 -18.20 -3.83
C LEU A 257 -0.07 -19.48 -4.12
N SER A 258 -1.19 -19.36 -4.83
CA SER A 258 -1.75 -20.51 -5.53
C SER A 258 -0.81 -20.79 -6.70
N HIS A 259 0.08 -21.77 -6.50
CA HIS A 259 0.82 -22.41 -7.57
C HIS A 259 -0.14 -23.08 -8.56
#